data_AF-A0A942KYC4-F1
#
_entry.id   AF-A0A942KYC4-F1
#
_cell.length_a   1.000
_cell.length_b   1.000
_cell.length_c   1.000
_cell.angle_alpha   90.00
_cell.angle_beta   90.00
_cell.angle_gamma   90.00
#
_symmetry.space_group_name_H-M   'P 1'
#
loop_
_entity.id
_entity.type
_entity.pdbx_description
1 polymer ?
#
loop_
_entity_poly.entity_id
_entity_poly.type
_entity_poly.pdbx_seq_one_letter_code
_entity_poly.pdbx_strand_id
1 'polypeptide(L)'
;EGMTDFAAVEAARIGGLPLGCHPTFAMGETPGLSGPVGDRIRRGVPASFNVAHWGSNICRAGWMARGADDLPASAAGYLDEFVFPYTRAMSDWCGMMRPGVAGGAVWAMIHDRLPAEFGITLNPGHLIGLDEWMSSPIMAESGIPLASGMAMQMDVIPAHPRWGSTRMEDGYVIADQGLRDDLARKHPNLARRCALRAEVMQRVIGMDVPETLLPLADTCGILAPWLLDPAQVVVL
;
A
#
# COMPACT_ATOMS: atom_id res chain seq x y z
N GLU A 1 -10.89 -7.64 -19.70
CA GLU A 1 -11.78 -8.80 -19.47
C GLU A 1 -11.45 -9.92 -20.43
N GLY A 2 -11.61 -11.16 -20.00
CA GLY A 2 -11.42 -12.36 -20.83
C GLY A 2 -9.97 -12.85 -20.95
N MET A 3 -8.98 -11.98 -20.73
CA MET A 3 -7.56 -12.34 -20.55
C MET A 3 -7.39 -13.22 -19.30
N THR A 4 -6.48 -14.20 -19.35
CA THR A 4 -6.09 -14.96 -18.14
C THR A 4 -5.16 -14.14 -17.26
N ASP A 5 -5.14 -14.42 -15.97
CA ASP A 5 -4.16 -13.87 -15.03
C ASP A 5 -2.70 -14.11 -15.49
N PHE A 6 -2.38 -15.26 -16.11
CA PHE A 6 -1.08 -15.52 -16.74
C PHE A 6 -0.75 -14.48 -17.81
N ALA A 7 -1.66 -14.27 -18.77
CA ALA A 7 -1.44 -13.31 -19.85
C ALA A 7 -1.38 -11.86 -19.33
N ALA A 8 -2.07 -11.56 -18.24
CA ALA A 8 -2.01 -10.26 -17.58
C ALA A 8 -0.67 -10.04 -16.87
N VAL A 9 -0.13 -11.06 -16.18
CA VAL A 9 1.21 -10.99 -15.57
C VAL A 9 2.29 -10.83 -16.64
N GLU A 10 2.20 -11.53 -17.77
CA GLU A 10 3.10 -11.35 -18.91
C GLU A 10 3.01 -9.92 -19.49
N ALA A 11 1.78 -9.40 -19.64
CA ALA A 11 1.54 -8.05 -20.15
C ALA A 11 2.04 -6.95 -19.19
N ALA A 12 2.09 -7.22 -17.87
CA ALA A 12 2.58 -6.30 -16.87
C ALA A 12 4.09 -6.02 -16.99
N ARG A 13 4.85 -6.88 -17.68
CA ARG A 13 6.29 -6.69 -17.94
C ARG A 13 7.07 -6.32 -16.68
N ILE A 14 6.91 -7.15 -15.63
CA ILE A 14 7.45 -6.98 -14.25
C ILE A 14 8.99 -6.72 -14.19
N GLY A 15 9.71 -6.86 -15.31
CA GLY A 15 11.11 -6.53 -15.45
C GLY A 15 12.04 -7.63 -14.93
N GLY A 16 13.33 -7.33 -14.85
CA GLY A 16 14.38 -8.31 -14.51
C GLY A 16 15.13 -8.02 -13.21
N LEU A 17 14.64 -7.10 -12.38
CA LEU A 17 15.23 -6.88 -11.05
C LEU A 17 14.96 -8.10 -10.16
N PRO A 18 15.89 -8.47 -9.25
CA PRO A 18 15.65 -9.54 -8.29
C PRO A 18 14.40 -9.29 -7.45
N LEU A 19 13.64 -10.36 -7.21
CA LEU A 19 12.41 -10.32 -6.43
C LEU A 19 12.68 -10.62 -4.95
N GLY A 20 12.00 -9.90 -4.06
CA GLY A 20 12.00 -10.14 -2.62
C GLY A 20 10.97 -11.20 -2.20
N CYS A 21 9.90 -11.37 -2.97
CA CYS A 21 8.93 -12.45 -2.82
C CYS A 21 8.26 -12.78 -4.16
N HIS A 22 7.45 -13.86 -4.20
CA HIS A 22 6.74 -14.25 -5.41
C HIS A 22 5.68 -13.21 -5.79
N PRO A 23 5.59 -12.77 -7.07
CA PRO A 23 4.51 -11.88 -7.51
C PRO A 23 3.16 -12.56 -7.33
N THR A 24 2.18 -11.84 -6.78
CA THR A 24 0.85 -12.40 -6.54
C THR A 24 -0.17 -11.79 -7.49
N PHE A 25 -1.16 -12.60 -7.88
CA PHE A 25 -2.36 -12.14 -8.56
C PHE A 25 -3.52 -13.02 -8.09
N ALA A 26 -4.33 -12.48 -7.19
CA ALA A 26 -5.52 -13.13 -6.67
C ALA A 26 -6.79 -12.45 -7.19
N MET A 27 -7.81 -13.23 -7.54
CA MET A 27 -9.14 -12.75 -7.93
C MET A 27 -10.22 -13.53 -7.19
N GLY A 28 -11.30 -12.86 -6.78
CA GLY A 28 -12.40 -13.47 -6.05
C GLY A 28 -11.92 -14.17 -4.77
N GLU A 29 -12.16 -15.48 -4.70
CA GLU A 29 -11.86 -16.33 -3.54
C GLU A 29 -10.42 -16.87 -3.54
N THR A 30 -9.60 -16.55 -4.54
CA THR A 30 -8.20 -16.99 -4.57
C THR A 30 -7.45 -16.39 -3.37
N PRO A 31 -6.66 -17.19 -2.61
CA PRO A 31 -5.88 -16.67 -1.49
C PRO A 31 -4.96 -15.52 -1.89
N GLY A 32 -4.84 -14.49 -1.04
CA GLY A 32 -4.07 -13.26 -1.35
C GLY A 32 -2.57 -13.45 -1.60
N LEU A 33 -2.00 -14.59 -1.21
CA LEU A 33 -0.60 -14.96 -1.46
C LEU A 33 -0.42 -15.85 -2.72
N SER A 34 -1.49 -16.12 -3.47
CA SER A 34 -1.41 -16.92 -4.69
C SER A 34 -0.83 -16.12 -5.86
N GLY A 35 0.07 -16.76 -6.61
CA GLY A 35 0.41 -16.33 -7.96
C GLY A 35 -0.76 -16.53 -8.94
N PRO A 36 -0.59 -16.15 -10.21
CA PRO A 36 -1.59 -16.46 -11.24
C PRO A 36 -1.82 -17.98 -11.35
N VAL A 37 -3.07 -18.39 -11.54
CA VAL A 37 -3.50 -19.80 -11.56
C VAL A 37 -4.14 -20.21 -12.89
N GLY A 38 -4.20 -19.30 -13.87
CA GLY A 38 -4.89 -19.46 -15.13
C GLY A 38 -6.35 -19.04 -15.11
N ASP A 39 -6.82 -18.35 -14.06
CA ASP A 39 -8.20 -17.85 -14.03
C ASP A 39 -8.38 -16.69 -15.02
N ARG A 40 -9.61 -16.49 -15.48
CA ARG A 40 -9.97 -15.42 -16.40
C ARG A 40 -10.42 -14.17 -15.64
N ILE A 41 -9.89 -13.02 -16.05
CA ILE A 41 -10.30 -11.72 -15.54
C ILE A 41 -11.77 -11.49 -15.89
N ARG A 42 -12.59 -11.35 -14.85
CA ARG A 42 -14.04 -11.14 -14.90
C ARG A 42 -14.41 -9.86 -14.15
N ARG A 43 -15.48 -9.20 -14.57
CA ARG A 43 -16.04 -8.05 -13.85
C ARG A 43 -16.73 -8.48 -12.57
N GLY A 44 -16.82 -7.55 -11.62
CA GLY A 44 -17.62 -7.73 -10.40
C GLY A 44 -17.02 -8.74 -9.41
N VAL A 45 -15.69 -8.90 -9.41
CA VAL A 45 -14.95 -9.64 -8.39
C VAL A 45 -13.85 -8.78 -7.79
N PRO A 46 -13.53 -8.93 -6.49
CA PRO A 46 -12.36 -8.31 -5.92
C PRO A 46 -11.10 -8.93 -6.53
N ALA A 47 -10.02 -8.18 -6.59
CA ALA A 47 -8.73 -8.68 -7.02
C ALA A 47 -7.59 -7.91 -6.36
N SER A 48 -6.43 -8.55 -6.28
CA SER A 48 -5.21 -7.92 -5.82
C SER A 48 -4.01 -8.39 -6.63
N PHE A 49 -3.07 -7.47 -6.87
CA PHE A 49 -1.79 -7.76 -7.48
C PHE A 49 -0.67 -7.24 -6.60
N ASN A 50 0.40 -8.02 -6.47
CA ASN A 50 1.58 -7.66 -5.69
C ASN A 50 2.87 -7.91 -6.47
N VAL A 51 3.82 -6.98 -6.40
CA VAL A 51 5.17 -7.15 -6.92
C VAL A 51 6.20 -6.62 -5.92
N ALA A 52 7.17 -7.49 -5.58
CA ALA A 52 8.24 -7.16 -4.65
C ALA A 52 9.60 -7.30 -5.33
N HIS A 53 10.22 -6.18 -5.71
CA HIS A 53 11.65 -6.14 -6.03
C HIS A 53 12.47 -5.94 -4.75
N TRP A 54 13.75 -6.30 -4.73
CA TRP A 54 14.59 -6.00 -3.56
C TRP A 54 14.50 -4.51 -3.16
N GLY A 55 14.19 -4.28 -1.88
CA GLY A 55 13.99 -2.96 -1.28
C GLY A 55 12.58 -2.39 -1.49
N SER A 56 11.61 -3.17 -1.97
CA SER A 56 10.26 -2.70 -2.26
C SER A 56 9.23 -3.83 -2.22
N ASN A 57 8.02 -3.50 -1.79
CA ASN A 57 6.83 -4.27 -2.14
C ASN A 57 5.70 -3.30 -2.50
N ILE A 58 4.96 -3.60 -3.56
CA ILE A 58 3.87 -2.77 -4.04
C ILE A 58 2.67 -3.67 -4.30
N CYS A 59 1.59 -3.41 -3.55
CA CYS A 59 0.31 -4.08 -3.74
C CYS A 59 -0.79 -3.08 -4.08
N ARG A 60 -1.67 -3.47 -5.00
CA ARG A 60 -2.98 -2.83 -5.19
C ARG A 60 -4.07 -3.88 -5.10
N ALA A 61 -5.08 -3.60 -4.29
CA ALA A 61 -6.31 -4.38 -4.22
C ALA A 61 -7.53 -3.48 -4.42
N GLY A 62 -8.52 -4.02 -5.10
CA GLY A 62 -9.77 -3.33 -5.41
C GLY A 62 -10.72 -4.26 -6.14
N TRP A 63 -11.63 -3.71 -6.92
CA TRP A 63 -12.57 -4.49 -7.72
C TRP A 63 -12.21 -4.45 -9.21
N MET A 64 -12.37 -5.59 -9.88
CA MET A 64 -12.39 -5.67 -11.35
C MET A 64 -13.67 -5.02 -11.86
N ALA A 65 -13.70 -3.69 -11.83
CA ALA A 65 -14.84 -2.84 -12.08
C ALA A 65 -14.35 -1.51 -12.69
N ARG A 66 -15.22 -0.82 -13.43
CA ARG A 66 -15.00 0.57 -13.89
C ARG A 66 -15.65 1.61 -12.98
N GLY A 67 -16.52 1.17 -12.06
CA GLY A 67 -17.25 2.02 -11.14
C GLY A 67 -18.22 1.21 -10.30
N ALA A 68 -18.99 1.90 -9.45
CA ALA A 68 -19.91 1.26 -8.50
C ALA A 68 -21.00 0.39 -9.18
N ASP A 69 -21.42 0.73 -10.39
CA ASP A 69 -22.45 -0.02 -11.13
C ASP A 69 -22.00 -1.42 -11.58
N ASP A 70 -20.69 -1.67 -11.63
CA ASP A 70 -20.12 -3.00 -11.92
C ASP A 70 -20.04 -3.89 -10.66
N LEU A 71 -20.37 -3.36 -9.47
CA LEU A 71 -20.35 -4.12 -8.23
C LEU A 71 -21.62 -4.98 -8.05
N PRO A 72 -21.51 -6.17 -7.44
CA PRO A 72 -22.69 -6.89 -6.99
C PRO A 72 -23.42 -6.09 -5.91
N ALA A 73 -24.74 -6.20 -5.84
CA ALA A 73 -25.55 -5.50 -4.83
C ALA A 73 -25.12 -5.82 -3.39
N SER A 74 -24.52 -7.00 -3.17
CA SER A 74 -23.93 -7.36 -1.88
C SER A 74 -22.81 -6.40 -1.47
N ALA A 75 -22.03 -5.85 -2.40
CA ALA A 75 -20.89 -4.96 -2.14
C ALA A 75 -21.25 -3.48 -1.99
N ALA A 76 -22.54 -3.14 -1.82
CA ALA A 76 -22.97 -1.78 -1.50
C ALA A 76 -22.22 -1.22 -0.29
N GLY A 77 -21.94 0.09 -0.30
CA GLY A 77 -21.17 0.78 0.75
C GLY A 77 -19.65 0.66 0.61
N TYR A 78 -19.12 -0.03 -0.42
CA TYR A 78 -17.67 -0.26 -0.57
C TYR A 78 -16.83 1.01 -0.43
N LEU A 79 -17.19 2.10 -1.12
CA LEU A 79 -16.40 3.33 -1.03
C LEU A 79 -16.54 3.99 0.35
N ASP A 80 -17.78 4.28 0.76
CA ASP A 80 -18.06 5.12 1.92
C ASP A 80 -17.71 4.46 3.26
N GLU A 81 -18.01 3.16 3.38
CA GLU A 81 -17.88 2.42 4.62
C GLU A 81 -16.54 1.70 4.75
N PHE A 82 -15.80 1.48 3.65
CA PHE A 82 -14.56 0.70 3.67
C PHE A 82 -13.35 1.46 3.10
N VAL A 83 -13.45 1.95 1.86
CA VAL A 83 -12.31 2.61 1.19
C VAL A 83 -11.94 3.92 1.87
N PHE A 84 -12.88 4.85 2.06
CA PHE A 84 -12.55 6.16 2.64
C PHE A 84 -12.04 6.10 4.09
N PRO A 85 -12.61 5.28 5.00
CA PRO A 85 -12.03 5.09 6.33
C PRO A 85 -10.61 4.54 6.27
N TYR A 86 -10.34 3.57 5.39
CA TYR A 86 -9.00 3.03 5.18
C TYR A 86 -8.02 4.10 4.68
N THR A 87 -8.38 4.89 3.67
CA THR A 87 -7.49 5.94 3.14
C THR A 87 -7.16 6.98 4.21
N ARG A 88 -8.12 7.38 5.06
CA ARG A 88 -7.86 8.28 6.18
C ARG A 88 -6.88 7.68 7.19
N ALA A 89 -7.03 6.41 7.54
CA ALA A 89 -6.08 5.73 8.43
C ALA A 89 -4.67 5.63 7.81
N MET A 90 -4.56 5.48 6.48
CA MET A 90 -3.25 5.48 5.80
C MET A 90 -2.61 6.87 5.78
N SER A 91 -3.41 7.94 5.71
CA SER A 91 -2.92 9.31 5.91
C SER A 91 -2.39 9.51 7.34
N ASP A 92 -3.13 9.06 8.35
CA ASP A 92 -2.68 9.12 9.75
C ASP A 92 -1.40 8.29 9.95
N TRP A 93 -1.27 7.13 9.30
CA TRP A 93 -0.05 6.33 9.30
C TRP A 93 1.14 7.12 8.76
N CYS A 94 0.99 7.76 7.59
CA CYS A 94 2.04 8.63 7.03
C CYS A 94 2.44 9.74 8.01
N GLY A 95 1.46 10.40 8.63
CA GLY A 95 1.67 11.48 9.60
C GLY A 95 2.51 11.07 10.81
N MET A 96 2.44 9.79 11.20
CA MET A 96 3.20 9.22 12.32
C MET A 96 4.62 8.77 11.96
N MET A 97 5.01 8.71 10.68
CA MET A 97 6.34 8.24 10.27
C MET A 97 7.43 9.29 10.52
N ARG A 98 7.75 9.49 11.80
CA ARG A 98 8.69 10.48 12.30
C ARG A 98 9.68 9.81 13.26
N PRO A 99 10.98 10.18 13.23
CA PRO A 99 11.93 9.68 14.21
C PRO A 99 11.46 9.90 15.65
N GLY A 100 11.56 8.88 16.49
CA GLY A 100 11.17 8.89 17.91
C GLY A 100 9.74 8.44 18.20
N VAL A 101 8.85 8.33 17.20
CA VAL A 101 7.51 7.76 17.41
C VAL A 101 7.64 6.28 17.76
N ALA A 102 7.04 5.86 18.87
CA ALA A 102 7.04 4.45 19.27
C ALA A 102 6.15 3.63 18.31
N GLY A 103 6.63 2.47 17.86
CA GLY A 103 5.86 1.63 16.94
C GLY A 103 4.53 1.14 17.53
N GLY A 104 4.44 0.95 18.85
CA GLY A 104 3.19 0.63 19.54
C GLY A 104 2.13 1.75 19.44
N ALA A 105 2.56 3.00 19.30
CA ALA A 105 1.63 4.11 19.08
C ALA A 105 1.01 4.06 17.68
N VAL A 106 1.80 3.69 16.66
CA VAL A 106 1.29 3.50 15.29
C VAL A 106 0.33 2.31 15.24
N TRP A 107 0.68 1.21 15.92
CA TRP A 107 -0.19 0.04 16.04
C TRP A 107 -1.54 0.41 16.68
N ALA A 108 -1.51 1.15 17.79
CA ALA A 108 -2.71 1.57 18.50
C ALA A 108 -3.57 2.51 17.66
N MET A 109 -2.95 3.46 16.95
CA MET A 109 -3.66 4.37 16.05
C MET A 109 -4.42 3.60 14.97
N ILE A 110 -3.80 2.61 14.32
CA ILE A 110 -4.49 1.85 13.26
C ILE A 110 -5.70 1.07 13.81
N HIS A 111 -5.57 0.48 15.00
CA HIS A 111 -6.65 -0.28 15.62
C HIS A 111 -7.75 0.61 16.25
N ASP A 112 -7.46 1.89 16.52
CA ASP A 112 -8.46 2.89 16.88
C ASP A 112 -9.22 3.40 15.64
N ARG A 113 -8.51 3.63 14.53
CA ARG A 113 -9.08 4.20 13.30
C ARG A 113 -9.88 3.21 12.47
N LEU A 114 -9.46 1.94 12.45
CA LEU A 114 -10.07 0.92 11.61
C LEU A 114 -10.95 -0.02 12.45
N PRO A 115 -12.21 -0.27 12.04
CA PRO A 115 -13.08 -1.21 12.73
C PRO A 115 -12.47 -2.62 12.77
N ALA A 116 -12.74 -3.36 13.86
CA ALA A 116 -12.27 -4.74 14.01
C ALA A 116 -12.72 -5.67 12.87
N GLU A 117 -13.87 -5.39 12.26
CA GLU A 117 -14.41 -6.16 11.12
C GLU A 117 -13.57 -6.02 9.84
N PHE A 118 -12.64 -5.06 9.77
CA PHE A 118 -11.69 -4.94 8.65
C PHE A 118 -10.56 -5.96 8.75
N GLY A 119 -10.47 -6.73 9.86
CA GLY A 119 -9.59 -7.89 9.93
C GLY A 119 -8.09 -7.57 9.91
N ILE A 120 -7.68 -6.42 10.45
CA ILE A 120 -6.26 -6.07 10.58
C ILE A 120 -5.62 -6.99 11.62
N THR A 121 -4.87 -7.98 11.15
CA THR A 121 -4.28 -9.03 12.00
C THR A 121 -2.76 -9.05 12.01
N LEU A 122 -2.13 -8.41 11.02
CA LEU A 122 -0.68 -8.27 10.91
C LEU A 122 -0.21 -6.92 11.48
N ASN A 123 1.11 -6.81 11.65
CA ASN A 123 1.75 -5.55 12.02
C ASN A 123 1.47 -4.50 10.94
N PRO A 124 0.95 -3.30 11.29
CA PRO A 124 0.61 -2.27 10.32
C PRO A 124 1.85 -1.54 9.79
N GLY A 125 2.61 -2.26 8.97
CA GLY A 125 3.90 -1.87 8.42
C GLY A 125 5.08 -2.60 9.06
N HIS A 126 6.14 -2.76 8.26
CA HIS A 126 7.37 -3.45 8.63
C HIS A 126 8.57 -2.89 7.87
N LEU A 127 9.77 -3.29 8.27
CA LEU A 127 11.01 -2.97 7.58
C LEU A 127 11.17 -3.84 6.32
N ILE A 128 11.65 -3.22 5.26
CA ILE A 128 11.94 -3.83 3.96
C ILE A 128 13.43 -3.76 3.61
N GLY A 129 13.94 -4.74 2.88
CA GLY A 129 15.34 -4.82 2.46
C GLY A 129 15.52 -5.81 1.31
N LEU A 130 16.49 -6.72 1.41
CA LEU A 130 16.61 -7.81 0.44
C LEU A 130 15.42 -8.78 0.54
N ASP A 131 14.95 -9.01 1.76
CA ASP A 131 13.72 -9.72 2.05
C ASP A 131 12.54 -8.74 2.07
N GLU A 132 11.36 -9.26 1.69
CA GLU A 132 10.11 -8.49 1.74
C GLU A 132 9.77 -8.07 3.18
N TRP A 133 9.93 -8.97 4.15
CA TRP A 133 9.71 -8.66 5.57
C TRP A 133 10.92 -9.01 6.42
N MET A 134 11.65 -8.01 6.90
CA MET A 134 12.82 -8.24 7.77
C MET A 134 12.45 -8.33 9.25
N SER A 135 11.71 -7.33 9.74
CA SER A 135 11.19 -7.23 11.11
C SER A 135 10.25 -6.03 11.18
N SER A 136 9.50 -5.85 12.27
CA SER A 136 8.67 -4.65 12.44
C SER A 136 8.87 -4.02 13.82
N PRO A 137 9.09 -2.69 13.89
CA PRO A 137 8.97 -1.96 15.15
C PRO A 137 7.50 -1.74 15.55
N ILE A 138 6.55 -1.90 14.61
CA ILE A 138 5.13 -1.59 14.77
C ILE A 138 4.38 -2.87 15.20
N MET A 139 4.22 -3.04 16.50
CA MET A 139 3.43 -4.12 17.10
C MET A 139 2.80 -3.63 18.41
N ALA A 140 1.80 -4.34 18.91
CA ALA A 140 1.13 -4.00 20.17
C ALA A 140 2.16 -3.75 21.28
N GLU A 141 1.99 -2.65 22.02
CA GLU A 141 2.82 -2.27 23.17
C GLU A 141 4.33 -2.05 22.86
N SER A 142 4.71 -1.99 21.57
CA SER A 142 6.12 -1.80 21.20
C SER A 142 6.64 -0.41 21.59
N GLY A 143 7.69 -0.40 22.43
CA GLY A 143 8.46 0.79 22.76
C GLY A 143 9.58 1.11 21.76
N ILE A 144 9.74 0.34 20.68
CA ILE A 144 10.81 0.55 19.70
C ILE A 144 10.50 1.84 18.91
N PRO A 145 11.38 2.85 18.94
CA PRO A 145 11.15 4.08 18.20
C PRO A 145 11.43 3.87 16.71
N LEU A 146 10.60 4.48 15.87
CA LEU A 146 10.92 4.72 14.47
C LEU A 146 12.19 5.60 14.39
N ALA A 147 13.06 5.32 13.43
CA ALA A 147 14.35 6.00 13.32
C ALA A 147 14.67 6.40 11.88
N SER A 148 15.50 7.43 11.75
CA SER A 148 16.10 7.82 10.46
C SER A 148 16.87 6.64 9.86
N GLY A 149 16.72 6.42 8.56
CA GLY A 149 17.31 5.31 7.81
C GLY A 149 16.44 4.05 7.73
N MET A 150 15.31 3.98 8.44
CA MET A 150 14.38 2.86 8.30
C MET A 150 13.68 2.91 6.94
N ALA A 151 13.88 1.88 6.12
CA ALA A 151 13.05 1.61 4.94
C ALA A 151 11.83 0.81 5.39
N MET A 152 10.65 1.40 5.22
CA MET A 152 9.38 0.91 5.73
C MET A 152 8.44 0.59 4.58
N GLN A 153 7.62 -0.44 4.74
CA GLN A 153 6.42 -0.64 3.94
C GLN A 153 5.21 -0.18 4.75
N MET A 154 4.36 0.61 4.11
CA MET A 154 2.98 0.73 4.57
C MET A 154 2.30 -0.59 4.21
N ASP A 155 2.04 -1.41 5.22
CA ASP A 155 1.38 -2.71 5.04
C ASP A 155 0.22 -2.86 6.02
N VAL A 156 -0.92 -2.32 5.64
CA VAL A 156 -2.18 -2.48 6.39
C VAL A 156 -3.18 -3.16 5.47
N ILE A 157 -3.57 -4.38 5.84
CA ILE A 157 -4.32 -5.31 4.98
C ILE A 157 -5.77 -5.41 5.47
N PRO A 158 -6.69 -4.54 5.01
CA PRO A 158 -8.09 -4.68 5.34
C PRO A 158 -8.70 -5.79 4.48
N ALA A 159 -9.50 -6.64 5.11
CA ALA A 159 -10.29 -7.66 4.47
C ALA A 159 -11.70 -7.67 5.06
N HIS A 160 -12.71 -7.75 4.21
CA HIS A 160 -14.10 -7.80 4.63
C HIS A 160 -14.90 -8.76 3.74
N PRO A 161 -15.75 -9.66 4.29
CA PRO A 161 -16.48 -10.66 3.49
C PRO A 161 -17.37 -10.07 2.39
N ARG A 162 -17.84 -8.82 2.59
CA ARG A 162 -18.69 -8.11 1.63
C ARG A 162 -17.90 -7.39 0.53
N TRP A 163 -16.78 -6.79 0.93
CA TRP A 163 -16.09 -5.77 0.13
C TRP A 163 -14.75 -6.24 -0.43
N GLY A 164 -14.28 -7.43 -0.04
CA GLY A 164 -12.95 -7.91 -0.38
C GLY A 164 -11.89 -7.09 0.34
N SER A 165 -10.98 -6.49 -0.43
CA SER A 165 -9.91 -5.64 0.08
C SER A 165 -9.80 -4.34 -0.71
N THR A 166 -9.20 -3.33 -0.10
CA THR A 166 -8.84 -2.05 -0.71
C THR A 166 -7.37 -1.68 -0.46
N ARG A 167 -6.59 -2.70 -0.09
CA ARG A 167 -5.20 -2.59 0.31
C ARG A 167 -4.35 -1.82 -0.70
N MET A 168 -3.58 -0.88 -0.17
CA MET A 168 -2.53 -0.14 -0.87
C MET A 168 -1.24 -0.30 -0.06
N GLU A 169 -0.25 -0.98 -0.66
CA GLU A 169 1.08 -1.10 -0.06
C GLU A 169 2.09 -0.34 -0.91
N ASP A 170 2.97 0.41 -0.26
CA ASP A 170 4.08 1.11 -0.90
C ASP A 170 5.28 1.21 0.04
N GLY A 171 6.47 1.37 -0.55
CA GLY A 171 7.74 1.58 0.16
C GLY A 171 8.06 3.05 0.44
N TYR A 172 8.58 3.30 1.64
CA TYR A 172 8.98 4.61 2.15
C TYR A 172 10.30 4.53 2.90
N VAL A 173 10.97 5.68 3.09
CA VAL A 173 12.11 5.81 4.01
C VAL A 173 11.85 6.91 5.01
N ILE A 174 12.08 6.62 6.29
CA ILE A 174 12.09 7.63 7.34
C ILE A 174 13.46 8.29 7.33
N ALA A 175 13.52 9.61 7.18
CA ALA A 175 14.75 10.38 7.10
C ALA A 175 14.67 11.66 7.92
N ASP A 176 15.58 11.83 8.88
CA ASP A 176 15.78 13.11 9.54
C ASP A 176 16.39 14.16 8.60
N GLN A 177 16.56 15.40 9.09
CA GLN A 177 17.17 16.47 8.31
C GLN A 177 18.55 16.11 7.76
N GLY A 178 19.40 15.48 8.58
CA GLY A 178 20.77 15.15 8.20
C GLY A 178 20.81 14.14 7.05
N LEU A 179 19.99 13.09 7.11
CA LEU A 179 19.89 12.11 6.03
C LEU A 179 19.30 12.73 4.76
N ARG A 180 18.29 13.61 4.88
CA ARG A 180 17.73 14.32 3.72
C ARG A 180 18.76 15.21 3.04
N ASP A 181 19.55 15.97 3.80
CA ASP A 181 20.62 16.82 3.27
C ASP A 181 21.70 15.99 2.56
N ASP A 182 22.06 14.84 3.15
CA ASP A 182 23.01 13.90 2.57
C ASP A 182 22.50 13.30 1.25
N LEU A 183 21.22 12.90 1.19
CA LEU A 183 20.58 12.39 -0.01
C LEU A 183 20.48 13.47 -1.09
N ALA A 184 20.14 14.71 -0.73
CA ALA A 184 20.08 15.82 -1.68
C ALA A 184 21.45 16.11 -2.31
N ARG A 185 22.52 16.02 -1.52
CA ARG A 185 23.91 16.24 -1.97
C ARG A 185 24.46 15.08 -2.80
N LYS A 186 24.28 13.83 -2.35
CA LYS A 186 24.90 12.64 -2.97
C LYS A 186 24.02 12.03 -4.07
N HIS A 187 22.70 12.14 -3.94
CA HIS A 187 21.71 11.52 -4.83
C HIS A 187 20.58 12.51 -5.22
N PRO A 188 20.90 13.65 -5.85
CA PRO A 188 19.92 14.73 -6.09
C PRO A 188 18.70 14.29 -6.92
N ASN A 189 18.86 13.33 -7.84
CA ASN A 189 17.74 12.79 -8.61
C ASN A 189 16.77 11.96 -7.75
N LEU A 190 17.25 11.25 -6.73
CA LEU A 190 16.40 10.54 -5.77
C LEU A 190 15.61 11.56 -4.93
N ALA A 191 16.31 12.53 -4.35
CA ALA A 191 15.68 13.57 -3.54
C ALA A 191 14.58 14.31 -4.32
N ARG A 192 14.83 14.65 -5.59
CA ARG A 192 13.81 15.27 -6.46
C ARG A 192 12.58 14.38 -6.66
N ARG A 193 12.76 13.07 -6.91
CA ARG A 193 11.62 12.15 -7.09
C ARG A 193 10.80 12.02 -5.81
N CYS A 194 11.45 11.86 -4.66
CA CYS A 194 10.76 11.78 -3.37
C CYS A 194 9.95 13.07 -3.10
N ALA A 195 10.53 14.25 -3.36
CA ALA A 195 9.85 15.52 -3.19
C ALA A 195 8.61 15.66 -4.11
N LEU A 196 8.73 15.30 -5.40
CA LEU A 196 7.61 15.35 -6.34
C LEU A 196 6.47 14.41 -5.93
N ARG A 197 6.79 13.20 -5.46
CA ARG A 197 5.79 12.23 -4.99
C ARG A 197 5.10 12.71 -3.72
N ALA A 198 5.87 13.23 -2.76
CA ALA A 198 5.32 13.81 -1.53
C ALA A 198 4.39 14.98 -1.84
N GLU A 199 4.74 15.84 -2.82
CA GLU A 199 3.89 16.93 -3.26
C GLU A 199 2.54 16.43 -3.84
N VAL A 200 2.55 15.36 -4.64
CA VAL A 200 1.31 14.74 -5.14
C VAL A 200 0.48 14.19 -3.99
N MET A 201 1.08 13.43 -3.07
CA MET A 201 0.38 12.88 -1.91
C MET A 201 -0.25 13.98 -1.05
N GLN A 202 0.44 15.10 -0.85
CA GLN A 202 -0.05 16.21 -0.03
C GLN A 202 -1.11 17.07 -0.76
N ARG A 203 -0.82 17.49 -2.00
CA ARG A 203 -1.63 18.51 -2.69
C ARG A 203 -2.75 17.95 -3.55
N VAL A 204 -2.59 16.72 -4.05
CA VAL A 204 -3.58 16.08 -4.92
C VAL A 204 -4.39 15.07 -4.11
N ILE A 205 -3.73 14.19 -3.35
CA ILE A 205 -4.42 13.16 -2.57
C ILE A 205 -4.91 13.71 -1.22
N GLY A 206 -4.25 14.70 -0.62
CA GLY A 206 -4.68 15.28 0.66
C GLY A 206 -4.15 14.54 1.90
N MET A 207 -3.11 13.71 1.76
CA MET A 207 -2.53 12.96 2.87
C MET A 207 -1.57 13.80 3.74
N ASP A 208 -1.51 13.50 5.04
CA ASP A 208 -0.48 14.01 5.95
C ASP A 208 0.84 13.27 5.71
N VAL A 209 1.71 13.85 4.88
CA VAL A 209 3.04 13.32 4.62
C VAL A 209 4.07 14.24 5.28
N PRO A 210 4.72 13.82 6.38
CA PRO A 210 5.74 14.64 7.00
C PRO A 210 6.98 14.72 6.12
N GLU A 211 7.75 15.79 6.27
CA GLU A 211 9.05 15.94 5.61
C GLU A 211 10.01 14.77 5.87
N THR A 212 9.81 14.06 6.98
CA THR A 212 10.61 12.89 7.37
C THR A 212 10.25 11.62 6.62
N LEU A 213 9.16 11.59 5.86
CA LEU A 213 8.72 10.40 5.12
C LEU A 213 9.00 10.58 3.62
N LEU A 214 9.96 9.81 3.10
CA LEU A 214 10.36 9.87 1.69
C LEU A 214 9.67 8.76 0.88
N PRO A 215 8.77 9.08 -0.08
CA PRO A 215 8.08 8.09 -0.88
C PRO A 215 8.97 7.49 -1.98
N LEU A 216 9.07 6.15 -2.04
CA LEU A 216 9.99 5.46 -2.96
C LEU A 216 9.33 4.97 -4.27
N ALA A 217 8.01 4.76 -4.27
CA ALA A 217 7.26 4.32 -5.44
C ALA A 217 6.52 5.48 -6.12
N ASP A 218 6.32 5.39 -7.44
CA ASP A 218 5.51 6.37 -8.18
C ASP A 218 4.02 6.28 -7.82
N THR A 219 3.61 5.19 -7.21
CA THR A 219 2.23 4.91 -6.81
C THR A 219 1.93 5.29 -5.35
N CYS A 220 2.91 5.76 -4.56
CA CYS A 220 2.73 6.10 -3.16
C CYS A 220 1.50 7.00 -2.94
N GLY A 221 0.61 6.58 -2.04
CA GLY A 221 -0.62 7.31 -1.70
C GLY A 221 -1.75 7.19 -2.73
N ILE A 222 -1.53 6.53 -3.87
CA ILE A 222 -2.56 6.28 -4.87
C ILE A 222 -3.33 5.01 -4.53
N LEU A 223 -4.57 5.20 -4.08
CA LEU A 223 -5.57 4.15 -3.96
C LEU A 223 -6.58 4.27 -5.09
N ALA A 224 -6.64 3.25 -5.95
CA ALA A 224 -7.58 3.14 -7.06
C ALA A 224 -8.54 1.95 -6.81
N PRO A 225 -9.81 2.21 -6.42
CA PRO A 225 -10.76 1.14 -6.08
C PRO A 225 -11.22 0.33 -7.30
N TRP A 226 -11.09 0.90 -8.51
CA TRP A 226 -11.61 0.37 -9.77
C TRP A 226 -10.47 -0.08 -10.70
N LEU A 227 -10.16 -1.37 -10.70
CA LEU A 227 -8.99 -1.91 -11.41
C LEU A 227 -9.13 -1.88 -12.95
N LEU A 228 -10.36 -1.71 -13.48
CA LEU A 228 -10.60 -1.54 -14.92
C LEU A 228 -10.65 -0.07 -15.35
N ASP A 229 -10.60 0.87 -14.39
CA ASP A 229 -10.45 2.30 -14.63
C ASP A 229 -9.56 2.95 -13.54
N PRO A 230 -8.26 2.64 -13.53
CA PRO A 230 -7.35 3.02 -12.44
C PRO A 230 -7.02 4.51 -12.36
N ALA A 231 -7.54 5.33 -13.30
CA ALA A 231 -7.42 6.78 -13.23
C ALA A 231 -8.38 7.40 -12.20
N GLN A 232 -9.40 6.65 -11.77
CA GLN A 232 -10.27 7.05 -10.66
C GLN A 232 -9.58 6.73 -9.34
N VAL A 233 -9.02 7.76 -8.71
CA VAL A 233 -8.27 7.65 -7.45
C VAL A 233 -9.04 8.30 -6.31
N VAL A 234 -8.81 7.80 -5.09
CA VAL A 234 -9.38 8.39 -3.87
C VAL A 234 -8.54 9.59 -3.43
N VAL A 235 -9.23 10.67 -3.05
CA VAL A 235 -8.65 11.89 -2.46
C VAL A 235 -9.34 12.18 -1.12
N LEU A 236 -8.61 12.82 -0.20
CA LEU A 236 -9.02 13.16 1.17
C LEU A 236 -9.45 14.62 1.32
#